data_AF-A0A8H9L3Z0-F1
#
_entry.id   AF-A0A8H9L3Z0-F1
#
_cell.length_a   1.000
_cell.length_b   1.000
_cell.length_c   1.000
_cell.angle_alpha   90.00
_cell.angle_beta   90.00
_cell.angle_gamma   90.00
#
_symmetry.space_group_name_H-M   'P 1'
#
loop_
_entity.id
_entity.type
_entity.pdbx_description
1 polymer ?
#
loop_
_entity_poly.entity_id
_entity_poly.type
_entity_poly.pdbx_seq_one_letter_code
_entity_poly.pdbx_strand_id
1 'polypeptide(L)'
;MRRAEVEPAARIGIEEPGWGWRVNEPFAPGQVNCEQKVASVVDLCFSPVTRVAVAAPGVARHLDLLRETGVTVTRAGESWLDVTGPGVTKASALEVLRVKLGISSGATVAVGDSENDLEALAWAGREISMGHAPAVVQGVADEATGTIDEHGVATALDSLLPPIDTTGLSDLAAQLAVAVDSAPGVTKLRVWHGAGAELAGAEIRTAVARAWRRHAPIPEAVGSTMLALADAADQAGLGYPTTDLRLRARWTRGEARPALFELPIWQR
;
A
#
# COMPACT_ATOMS: atom_id res chain seq x y z
N MET A 1 24.42 22.69 19.20
CA MET A 1 23.76 22.44 20.51
C MET A 1 24.80 22.58 21.62
N ARG A 2 24.62 23.53 22.55
CA ARG A 2 25.29 23.42 23.87
C ARG A 2 24.59 22.29 24.61
N ARG A 3 25.34 21.57 25.45
CA ARG A 3 24.98 20.39 26.25
C ARG A 3 23.75 20.64 27.15
N ALA A 4 22.57 20.76 26.55
CA ALA A 4 21.32 20.53 27.26
C ALA A 4 21.21 19.02 27.39
N GLU A 5 21.08 18.57 28.63
CA GLU A 5 20.92 17.21 29.08
C GLU A 5 19.87 16.49 28.23
N VAL A 6 20.32 15.87 27.13
CA VAL A 6 19.53 14.83 26.51
C VAL A 6 19.41 13.77 27.58
N GLU A 7 18.17 13.47 27.98
CA GLU A 7 17.86 12.47 29.00
C GLU A 7 18.86 11.31 28.90
N PRO A 8 19.58 10.92 29.98
CA PRO A 8 20.69 9.97 29.88
C PRO A 8 20.32 8.62 29.23
N ALA A 9 19.02 8.30 29.17
CA ALA A 9 18.45 7.10 28.56
C ALA A 9 17.86 7.33 27.15
N ALA A 10 18.04 8.50 26.54
CA ALA A 10 17.47 8.79 25.23
C ALA A 10 18.28 8.12 24.11
N ARG A 11 17.57 7.38 23.26
CA ARG A 11 18.11 6.83 22.02
C ARG A 11 17.98 7.88 20.93
N ILE A 12 19.09 8.19 20.29
CA ILE A 12 19.20 9.14 19.19
C ILE A 12 19.65 8.36 17.98
N GLY A 13 18.87 8.45 16.91
CA GLY A 13 19.18 7.87 15.61
C GLY A 13 19.26 8.96 14.55
N ILE A 14 20.29 8.91 13.72
CA ILE A 14 20.41 9.71 12.50
C ILE A 14 20.15 8.78 11.32
N GLU A 15 19.16 9.13 10.52
CA GLU A 15 18.86 8.40 9.29
C GLU A 15 19.97 8.65 8.25
N GLU A 16 20.45 7.56 7.64
CA GLU A 16 21.34 7.55 6.50
C GLU A 16 20.59 7.01 5.27
N PRO A 17 20.21 7.90 4.34
CA PRO A 17 19.48 7.51 3.14
C PRO A 17 20.19 6.39 2.38
N GLY A 18 19.46 5.30 2.11
CA GLY A 18 19.95 4.15 1.35
C GLY A 18 20.75 3.12 2.15
N TRP A 19 20.93 3.32 3.46
CA TRP A 19 21.65 2.36 4.30
C TRP A 19 20.90 1.99 5.58
N GLY A 20 20.56 2.95 6.43
CA GLY A 20 20.00 2.66 7.75
C GLY A 20 20.20 3.80 8.73
N TRP A 21 20.67 3.49 9.94
CA TRP A 21 20.73 4.45 11.04
C TRP A 21 22.08 4.44 11.76
N ARG A 22 22.66 5.61 11.98
CA ARG A 22 23.69 5.80 13.00
C ARG A 22 23.03 6.13 14.33
N VAL A 23 23.33 5.37 15.37
CA VAL A 23 22.61 5.45 16.64
C VAL A 23 23.59 5.58 17.80
N ASN A 24 23.23 6.29 18.87
CA ASN A 24 24.03 6.26 20.10
C ASN A 24 23.89 4.91 20.83
N GLU A 25 22.69 4.33 20.76
CA GLU A 25 22.34 3.01 21.27
C GLU A 25 21.33 2.34 20.32
N PRO A 26 21.36 1.01 20.17
CA PRO A 26 20.41 0.30 19.31
C PRO A 26 18.95 0.53 19.75
N PHE A 27 18.10 0.85 18.78
CA PHE A 27 16.65 0.81 18.92
C PHE A 27 16.16 -0.63 18.91
N ALA A 28 15.03 -0.90 19.58
CA ALA A 28 14.45 -2.24 19.61
C ALA A 28 13.97 -2.67 18.21
N PRO A 29 13.89 -3.99 17.94
CA PRO A 29 13.42 -4.50 16.65
C PRO A 29 12.08 -3.87 16.24
N GLY A 30 12.01 -3.37 15.01
CA GLY A 30 10.80 -2.76 14.45
C GLY A 30 10.58 -1.28 14.80
N GLN A 31 11.37 -0.67 15.69
CA GLN A 31 11.27 0.76 15.98
C GLN A 31 11.88 1.63 14.88
N VAL A 32 12.92 1.14 14.22
CA VAL A 32 13.52 1.75 13.03
C VAL A 32 13.65 0.69 11.94
N ASN A 33 13.63 1.13 10.69
CA ASN A 33 13.88 0.29 9.54
C ASN A 33 15.39 0.11 9.30
N CYS A 34 15.74 -0.88 8.47
CA CYS A 34 17.10 -1.09 7.96
C CYS A 34 18.16 -1.35 9.05
N GLU A 35 19.43 -1.24 8.66
CA GLU A 35 20.59 -1.54 9.51
C GLU A 35 20.83 -0.45 10.56
N GLN A 36 21.49 -0.82 11.67
CA GLN A 36 21.89 0.11 12.72
C GLN A 36 23.39 0.01 13.00
N LYS A 37 24.06 1.16 13.13
CA LYS A 37 25.48 1.24 13.52
C LYS A 37 25.63 2.18 14.70
N VAL A 38 26.21 1.65 15.77
CA VAL A 38 26.49 2.44 16.97
C VAL A 38 27.61 3.45 16.67
N ALA A 39 27.40 4.71 17.04
CA ALA A 39 28.33 5.82 16.92
C ALA A 39 28.32 6.67 18.19
N SER A 40 29.40 7.41 18.45
CA SER A 40 29.42 8.30 19.62
C SER A 40 28.46 9.48 19.40
N VAL A 41 27.90 10.02 20.48
CA VAL A 41 27.05 11.23 20.41
C VAL A 41 27.78 12.41 19.76
N VAL A 42 29.11 12.49 19.93
CA VAL A 42 29.94 13.50 19.27
C VAL A 42 29.89 13.31 17.75
N ASP A 43 30.09 12.10 17.26
CA ASP A 43 30.05 11.82 15.81
C ASP A 43 28.67 12.10 15.21
N LEU A 44 27.61 11.81 15.96
CA LEU A 44 26.23 12.13 15.57
C LEU A 44 26.05 13.65 15.43
N CYS A 45 26.56 14.45 16.37
CA CYS A 45 26.40 15.91 16.38
C CYS A 45 27.09 16.64 15.20
N PHE A 46 28.16 16.08 14.64
CA PHE A 46 29.02 16.78 13.66
C PHE A 46 28.88 16.26 12.22
N SER A 47 27.91 15.38 11.99
CA SER A 47 27.64 14.86 10.66
C SER A 47 26.43 15.54 10.03
N PRO A 48 26.39 15.73 8.70
CA PRO A 48 25.17 16.11 8.01
C PRO A 48 24.06 15.06 8.27
N VAL A 49 22.85 15.52 8.54
CA VAL A 49 21.69 14.68 8.86
C VAL A 49 20.49 15.08 8.02
N THR A 50 19.69 14.11 7.61
CA THR A 50 18.38 14.34 6.96
C THR A 50 17.24 14.32 7.95
N ARG A 51 17.32 13.43 8.94
CA ARG A 51 16.35 13.25 10.02
C ARG A 51 17.05 12.70 11.25
N VAL A 52 16.61 13.17 12.42
CA VAL A 52 17.02 12.67 13.72
C VAL A 52 15.80 12.11 14.43
N ALA A 53 15.83 10.83 14.79
CA ALA A 53 14.87 10.21 15.68
C ALA A 53 15.36 10.32 17.12
N VAL A 54 14.50 10.76 18.03
CA VAL A 54 14.79 10.81 19.47
C VAL A 54 13.73 10.02 20.20
N ALA A 55 14.13 8.95 20.88
CA ALA A 55 13.25 8.08 21.65
C ALA A 55 13.66 8.04 23.12
N ALA A 56 12.76 8.50 23.99
CA ALA A 56 12.87 8.36 25.44
C ALA A 56 11.47 8.50 26.07
N PRO A 57 11.20 7.84 27.22
CA PRO A 57 9.97 8.08 27.96
C PRO A 57 9.78 9.57 28.28
N GLY A 58 8.62 10.12 27.90
CA GLY A 58 8.28 11.53 28.17
C GLY A 58 9.07 12.56 27.35
N VAL A 59 9.77 12.14 26.30
CA VAL A 59 10.56 13.05 25.44
C VAL A 59 9.70 14.16 24.82
N ALA A 60 8.40 13.93 24.64
CA ALA A 60 7.46 14.90 24.09
C ALA A 60 7.42 16.23 24.86
N ARG A 61 7.77 16.26 26.15
CA ARG A 61 7.85 17.51 26.94
C ARG A 61 8.93 18.49 26.45
N HIS A 62 9.88 18.02 25.63
CA HIS A 62 10.95 18.84 25.07
C HIS A 62 10.62 19.42 23.69
N LEU A 63 9.40 19.16 23.18
CA LEU A 63 8.99 19.53 21.84
C LEU A 63 9.06 21.04 21.58
N ASP A 64 8.54 21.87 22.48
CA ASP A 64 8.57 23.34 22.32
C ASP A 64 10.01 23.89 22.38
N LEU A 65 10.82 23.41 23.33
CA LEU A 65 12.23 23.79 23.45
C LEU A 65 13.04 23.45 22.19
N LEU A 66 12.78 22.29 21.59
CA LEU A 66 13.46 21.91 20.35
C LEU A 66 13.01 22.80 19.18
N ARG A 67 11.72 23.13 19.09
CA ARG A 67 11.19 24.05 18.06
C ARG A 67 11.80 25.46 18.13
N GLU A 68 12.10 25.96 19.33
CA GLU A 68 12.79 27.24 19.52
C GLU A 68 14.19 27.29 18.88
N THR A 69 14.81 26.14 18.60
CA THR A 69 16.09 26.07 17.90
C THR A 69 15.98 26.30 16.38
N GLY A 70 14.75 26.44 15.86
CA GLY A 70 14.45 26.68 14.45
C GLY A 70 14.33 25.40 13.61
N VAL A 71 14.46 24.22 14.22
CA VAL A 71 14.23 22.92 13.54
C VAL A 71 12.74 22.58 13.51
N THR A 72 12.34 21.72 12.58
CA THR A 72 11.01 21.12 12.60
C THR A 72 11.03 19.91 13.53
N VAL A 73 10.03 19.82 14.42
CA VAL A 73 9.86 18.70 15.36
C VAL A 73 8.44 18.21 15.30
N THR A 74 8.28 16.93 14.98
CA THR A 74 7.00 16.23 14.99
C THR A 74 7.01 15.11 16.01
N ARG A 75 5.86 14.89 16.65
CA ARG A 75 5.66 13.84 17.64
C ARG A 75 5.11 12.59 16.94
N ALA A 76 5.58 11.42 17.35
CA ALA A 76 5.02 10.13 16.93
C ALA A 76 4.70 9.27 18.17
N GLY A 77 3.77 9.78 18.99
CA GLY A 77 3.48 9.26 20.33
C GLY A 77 4.36 9.87 21.44
N GLU A 78 4.10 9.50 22.69
CA GLU A 78 4.69 10.17 23.88
C GLU A 78 6.20 9.95 24.07
N SER A 79 6.76 8.94 23.41
CA SER A 79 8.15 8.52 23.59
C SER A 79 8.98 8.64 22.32
N TRP A 80 8.51 9.38 21.30
CA TRP A 80 9.20 9.55 20.03
C TRP A 80 9.04 10.94 19.45
N LEU A 81 10.17 11.56 19.08
CA LEU A 81 10.23 12.79 18.30
C LEU A 81 11.03 12.55 17.02
N ASP A 82 10.50 13.05 15.92
CA ASP A 82 11.21 13.22 14.66
C ASP A 82 11.65 14.67 14.52
N VAL A 83 12.95 14.89 14.32
CA VAL A 83 13.56 16.20 14.14
C VAL A 83 14.14 16.28 12.73
N THR A 84 13.77 17.32 12.00
CA THR A 84 14.17 17.56 10.62
C THR A 84 14.64 19.00 10.43
N GLY A 85 15.14 19.31 9.22
CA GLY A 85 15.52 20.67 8.87
C GLY A 85 14.36 21.67 9.03
N PRO A 86 14.66 22.98 9.15
CA PRO A 86 13.63 24.02 9.27
C PRO A 86 12.60 23.93 8.14
N GLY A 87 11.32 23.80 8.49
CA GLY A 87 10.21 23.71 7.53
C GLY A 87 10.11 22.39 6.77
N VAL A 88 10.91 21.38 7.10
CA VAL A 88 10.90 20.08 6.41
C VAL A 88 9.90 19.13 7.07
N THR A 89 8.81 18.84 6.38
CA THR A 89 7.72 17.98 6.85
C THR A 89 7.33 16.97 5.77
N LYS A 90 6.46 15.99 6.09
CA LYS A 90 5.93 15.07 5.07
C LYS A 90 5.23 15.86 3.96
N ALA A 91 4.42 16.86 4.32
CA ALA A 91 3.74 17.73 3.38
C ALA A 91 4.71 18.50 2.47
N SER A 92 5.76 19.12 3.04
CA SER A 92 6.73 19.86 2.23
C SER A 92 7.47 18.95 1.24
N ALA A 93 7.78 17.72 1.65
CA ALA A 93 8.43 16.73 0.77
C ALA A 93 7.48 16.26 -0.35
N LEU A 94 6.21 16.00 -0.01
CA LEU A 94 5.17 15.61 -0.97
C LEU A 94 4.89 16.73 -1.99
N GLU A 95 4.88 18.00 -1.56
CA GLU A 95 4.72 19.15 -2.44
C GLU A 95 5.84 19.24 -3.50
N VAL A 96 7.10 19.03 -3.08
CA VAL A 96 8.25 18.97 -4.01
C VAL A 96 8.08 17.85 -5.04
N LEU A 97 7.59 16.68 -4.62
CA LEU A 97 7.32 15.55 -5.52
C LEU A 97 6.17 15.85 -6.47
N ARG A 98 5.05 16.38 -5.97
CA ARG A 98 3.87 16.73 -6.76
C ARG A 98 4.23 17.66 -7.91
N VAL A 99 4.98 18.73 -7.62
CA VAL A 99 5.43 19.71 -8.64
C VAL A 99 6.35 19.04 -9.66
N LYS A 100 7.31 18.23 -9.22
CA LYS A 100 8.23 17.51 -10.12
C LYS A 100 7.50 16.54 -11.06
N LEU A 101 6.41 15.93 -10.59
CA LEU A 101 5.61 14.98 -11.35
C LEU A 101 4.51 15.64 -12.20
N GLY A 102 4.30 16.97 -12.08
CA GLY A 102 3.24 17.68 -12.80
C GLY A 102 1.83 17.29 -12.37
N ILE A 103 1.66 16.86 -11.11
CA ILE A 103 0.36 16.41 -10.57
C ILE A 103 -0.43 17.62 -10.03
N SER A 104 -1.73 17.65 -10.31
CA SER A 104 -2.67 18.64 -9.75
C SER A 104 -2.74 18.53 -8.22
N SER A 105 -2.90 19.65 -7.51
CA SER A 105 -3.11 19.65 -6.05
C SER A 105 -4.30 18.77 -5.64
N GLY A 106 -5.41 18.83 -6.38
CA GLY A 106 -6.60 18.00 -6.13
C GLY A 106 -6.46 16.53 -6.53
N ALA A 107 -5.36 16.14 -7.19
CA ALA A 107 -5.08 14.76 -7.58
C ALA A 107 -4.10 14.09 -6.61
N THR A 108 -4.23 14.40 -5.32
CA THR A 108 -3.37 13.86 -4.26
C THR A 108 -4.23 13.25 -3.16
N VAL A 109 -3.78 12.12 -2.64
CA VAL A 109 -4.44 11.39 -1.55
C VAL A 109 -3.42 11.11 -0.47
N ALA A 110 -3.74 11.42 0.78
CA ALA A 110 -2.93 11.07 1.92
C ALA A 110 -3.71 10.13 2.85
N VAL A 111 -3.05 9.04 3.26
CA VAL A 111 -3.55 8.13 4.30
C VAL A 111 -2.58 8.20 5.47
N GLY A 112 -3.06 8.56 6.66
CA GLY A 112 -2.21 8.84 7.82
C GLY A 112 -2.78 8.28 9.12
N ASP A 113 -1.90 8.02 10.10
CA ASP A 113 -2.28 7.44 11.38
C ASP A 113 -1.64 8.12 12.60
N SER A 114 -0.66 8.99 12.38
CA SER A 114 0.18 9.57 13.42
C SER A 114 0.20 11.09 13.35
N GLU A 115 0.59 11.76 14.43
CA GLU A 115 0.65 13.23 14.46
C GLU A 115 1.63 13.84 13.44
N ASN A 116 2.66 13.08 13.05
CA ASN A 116 3.56 13.48 11.97
C ASN A 116 2.94 13.40 10.57
N ASP A 117 1.70 12.92 10.43
CA ASP A 117 0.89 12.93 9.21
C ASP A 117 -0.07 14.12 9.11
N LEU A 118 -0.32 14.85 10.19
CA LEU A 118 -1.35 15.91 10.24
C LEU A 118 -1.19 16.94 9.12
N GLU A 119 0.03 17.40 8.89
CA GLU A 119 0.30 18.35 7.80
C GLU A 119 0.11 17.72 6.42
N ALA A 120 0.44 16.43 6.25
CA ALA A 120 0.28 15.75 4.97
C ALA A 120 -1.20 15.46 4.66
N LEU A 121 -1.99 15.14 5.68
CA LEU A 121 -3.44 15.03 5.59
C LEU A 121 -4.05 16.39 5.20
N ALA A 122 -3.72 17.46 5.91
CA ALA A 122 -4.21 18.81 5.60
C ALA A 122 -3.73 19.35 4.23
N TRP A 123 -2.64 18.82 3.69
CA TRP A 123 -2.09 19.19 2.38
C TRP A 123 -2.78 18.48 1.21
N ALA A 124 -3.31 17.27 1.43
CA ALA A 124 -3.84 16.43 0.37
C ALA A 124 -5.16 16.98 -0.21
N GLY A 125 -5.47 16.62 -1.45
CA GLY A 125 -6.77 16.88 -2.05
C GLY A 125 -7.87 15.93 -1.57
N ARG A 126 -7.47 14.79 -0.98
CA ARG A 126 -8.32 13.84 -0.28
C ARG A 126 -7.54 13.22 0.89
N GLU A 127 -8.10 13.35 2.07
CA GLU A 127 -7.47 12.99 3.33
C GLU A 127 -8.22 11.85 4.02
N ILE A 128 -7.48 10.80 4.37
CA ILE A 128 -8.04 9.58 4.95
C ILE A 128 -7.25 9.24 6.21
N SER A 129 -7.92 9.14 7.35
CA SER A 129 -7.32 8.65 8.58
C SER A 129 -7.45 7.13 8.69
N MET A 130 -6.42 6.46 9.25
CA MET A 130 -6.53 5.05 9.60
C MET A 130 -7.45 4.85 10.82
N GLY A 131 -8.16 3.73 10.89
CA GLY A 131 -9.14 3.48 11.95
C GLY A 131 -8.56 3.40 13.36
N HIS A 132 -7.26 3.06 13.49
CA HIS A 132 -6.54 3.00 14.77
C HIS A 132 -5.86 4.33 15.13
N ALA A 133 -5.96 5.34 14.28
CA ALA A 133 -5.29 6.62 14.48
C ALA A 133 -5.84 7.34 15.74
N PRO A 134 -5.03 8.13 16.46
CA PRO A 134 -5.51 8.94 17.57
C PRO A 134 -6.59 9.95 17.14
N ALA A 135 -7.47 10.35 18.06
CA ALA A 135 -8.58 11.27 17.78
C ALA A 135 -8.13 12.61 17.13
N VAL A 136 -6.94 13.11 17.48
CA VAL A 136 -6.37 14.33 16.87
C VAL A 136 -6.06 14.14 15.38
N VAL A 137 -5.72 12.93 14.95
CA VAL A 137 -5.46 12.59 13.54
C VAL A 137 -6.77 12.35 12.80
N GLN A 138 -7.69 11.58 13.40
CA GLN A 138 -9.01 11.34 12.82
C GLN A 138 -9.79 12.65 12.60
N GLY A 139 -9.66 13.62 13.51
CA GLY A 139 -10.35 14.90 13.40
C GLY A 139 -9.83 15.85 12.32
N VAL A 140 -8.70 15.55 11.67
CA VAL A 140 -8.17 16.33 10.55
C VAL A 140 -8.58 15.74 9.20
N ALA A 141 -8.98 14.48 9.15
CA ALA A 141 -9.39 13.83 7.91
C ALA A 141 -10.92 13.79 7.79
N ASP A 142 -11.44 14.13 6.61
CA ASP A 142 -12.88 14.02 6.30
C ASP A 142 -13.33 12.56 6.16
N GLU A 143 -12.39 11.65 5.89
CA GLU A 143 -12.64 10.22 5.75
C GLU A 143 -11.81 9.39 6.75
N ALA A 144 -12.35 8.24 7.12
CA ALA A 144 -11.65 7.22 7.90
C ALA A 144 -11.77 5.87 7.20
N THR A 145 -10.68 5.10 7.21
CA THR A 145 -10.64 3.72 6.73
C THR A 145 -10.45 2.74 7.88
N GLY A 146 -10.37 1.44 7.59
CA GLY A 146 -10.07 0.40 8.58
C GLY A 146 -8.70 0.56 9.27
N THR A 147 -8.46 -0.26 10.28
CA THR A 147 -7.16 -0.40 10.95
C THR A 147 -6.13 -1.11 10.06
N ILE A 148 -4.88 -1.24 10.55
CA ILE A 148 -3.84 -2.06 9.90
C ILE A 148 -4.30 -3.52 9.74
N ASP A 149 -4.90 -4.11 10.79
CA ASP A 149 -5.37 -5.50 10.80
C ASP A 149 -6.55 -5.72 9.84
N GLU A 150 -7.31 -4.67 9.54
CA GLU A 150 -8.42 -4.69 8.59
C GLU A 150 -7.99 -4.28 7.16
N HIS A 151 -6.69 -4.12 6.93
CA HIS A 151 -6.15 -3.69 5.64
C HIS A 151 -6.69 -2.32 5.16
N GLY A 152 -6.87 -1.35 6.06
CA GLY A 152 -7.51 -0.07 5.75
C GLY A 152 -6.91 0.70 4.56
N VAL A 153 -5.59 0.65 4.36
CA VAL A 153 -4.95 1.27 3.19
C VAL A 153 -5.41 0.61 1.88
N ALA A 154 -5.65 -0.70 1.86
CA ALA A 154 -6.16 -1.38 0.67
C ALA A 154 -7.57 -0.88 0.32
N THR A 155 -8.45 -0.75 1.31
CA THR A 155 -9.80 -0.17 1.12
C THR A 155 -9.73 1.26 0.59
N ALA A 156 -8.81 2.08 1.12
CA ALA A 156 -8.60 3.43 0.63
C ALA A 156 -8.15 3.44 -0.84
N LEU A 157 -7.22 2.56 -1.22
CA LEU A 157 -6.77 2.42 -2.61
C LEU A 157 -7.86 1.91 -3.54
N ASP A 158 -8.67 0.94 -3.12
CA ASP A 158 -9.79 0.42 -3.89
C ASP A 158 -10.81 1.52 -4.20
N SER A 159 -11.03 2.45 -3.27
CA SER A 159 -11.91 3.61 -3.50
C SER A 159 -11.41 4.60 -4.55
N LEU A 160 -10.13 4.51 -4.96
CA LEU A 160 -9.56 5.33 -6.04
C LEU A 160 -9.74 4.69 -7.42
N LEU A 161 -10.08 3.40 -7.46
CA LEU A 161 -10.37 2.74 -8.72
C LEU A 161 -11.71 3.25 -9.24
N PRO A 162 -11.81 3.59 -10.54
CA PRO A 162 -13.10 3.95 -11.12
C PRO A 162 -14.07 2.78 -10.93
N PRO A 163 -15.34 3.04 -10.57
CA PRO A 163 -16.33 1.98 -10.51
C PRO A 163 -16.46 1.36 -11.90
N ILE A 164 -16.24 0.05 -11.98
CA ILE A 164 -16.59 -0.72 -13.16
C ILE A 164 -18.11 -0.87 -13.11
N ASP A 165 -18.79 -0.44 -14.17
CA ASP A 165 -20.25 -0.59 -14.24
C ASP A 165 -20.58 -2.07 -14.38
N THR A 166 -20.91 -2.70 -13.25
CA THR A 166 -21.37 -4.09 -13.20
C THR A 166 -22.88 -4.18 -13.09
N THR A 167 -23.61 -3.10 -13.32
CA THR A 167 -25.06 -3.06 -13.14
C THR A 167 -25.72 -4.01 -14.14
N GLY A 168 -26.49 -4.97 -13.63
CA GLY A 168 -27.17 -5.98 -14.46
C GLY A 168 -26.27 -7.15 -14.89
N LEU A 169 -25.01 -7.21 -14.45
CA LEU A 169 -24.14 -8.38 -14.64
C LEU A 169 -24.42 -9.43 -13.56
N SER A 170 -24.28 -10.70 -13.92
CA SER A 170 -24.17 -11.77 -12.92
C SER A 170 -22.87 -11.64 -12.12
N ASP A 171 -22.79 -12.23 -10.92
CA ASP A 171 -21.59 -12.19 -10.07
C ASP A 171 -20.32 -12.66 -10.82
N LEU A 172 -20.46 -13.71 -11.65
CA LEU A 172 -19.36 -14.23 -12.46
C LEU A 172 -18.94 -13.24 -13.57
N ALA A 173 -19.91 -12.56 -14.19
CA ALA A 173 -19.64 -11.56 -15.23
C ALA A 173 -18.97 -10.30 -14.64
N ALA A 174 -19.44 -9.83 -13.48
CA ALA A 174 -18.84 -8.71 -12.75
C ALA A 174 -17.38 -9.00 -12.39
N GLN A 175 -17.09 -10.20 -11.90
CA GLN A 175 -15.73 -10.62 -11.56
C GLN A 175 -14.81 -10.70 -12.77
N LEU A 176 -15.30 -11.23 -13.90
CA LEU A 176 -14.54 -11.26 -15.15
C LEU A 176 -14.23 -9.84 -15.63
N ALA A 177 -15.22 -8.93 -15.59
CA ALA A 177 -15.04 -7.52 -15.97
C ALA A 177 -13.96 -6.85 -15.10
N VAL A 178 -14.06 -6.97 -13.78
CA VAL A 178 -13.10 -6.40 -12.83
C VAL A 178 -11.69 -6.94 -13.04
N ALA A 179 -11.55 -8.25 -13.22
CA ALA A 179 -10.24 -8.87 -13.37
C ALA A 179 -9.56 -8.53 -14.70
N VAL A 180 -10.31 -8.35 -15.79
CA VAL A 180 -9.75 -7.93 -17.07
C VAL A 180 -9.43 -6.43 -17.09
N ASP A 181 -10.26 -5.59 -16.49
CA ASP A 181 -10.03 -4.14 -16.44
C ASP A 181 -8.83 -3.76 -15.56
N SER A 182 -8.70 -4.40 -14.40
CA SER A 182 -7.57 -4.19 -13.48
C SER A 182 -6.25 -4.82 -13.94
N ALA A 183 -6.22 -5.50 -15.09
CA ALA A 183 -5.08 -6.25 -15.59
C ALA A 183 -4.20 -5.40 -16.52
N PRO A 184 -2.92 -5.10 -16.17
CA PRO A 184 -2.04 -4.29 -17.02
C PRO A 184 -1.44 -5.06 -18.23
N GLY A 185 -2.08 -6.11 -18.71
CA GLY A 185 -1.50 -6.99 -19.74
C GLY A 185 -2.40 -8.14 -20.20
N VAL A 186 -1.80 -9.17 -20.81
CA VAL A 186 -2.55 -10.32 -21.33
C VAL A 186 -3.15 -11.13 -20.18
N THR A 187 -4.48 -11.25 -20.20
CA THR A 187 -5.26 -11.98 -19.21
C THR A 187 -5.59 -13.39 -19.70
N LYS A 188 -5.45 -14.37 -18.81
CA LYS A 188 -5.79 -15.78 -19.05
C LYS A 188 -6.73 -16.29 -17.98
N LEU A 189 -7.74 -17.04 -18.41
CA LEU A 189 -8.61 -17.85 -17.57
C LEU A 189 -8.06 -19.28 -17.50
N ARG A 190 -7.74 -19.75 -16.29
CA ARG A 190 -7.39 -21.14 -16.00
C ARG A 190 -8.61 -21.87 -15.47
N VAL A 191 -8.89 -23.06 -16.01
CA VAL A 191 -10.09 -23.82 -15.69
C VAL A 191 -9.73 -25.25 -15.31
N TRP A 192 -10.32 -25.76 -14.22
CA TRP A 192 -10.13 -27.12 -13.70
C TRP A 192 -11.46 -27.89 -13.67
N HIS A 193 -11.45 -29.19 -13.95
CA HIS A 193 -12.62 -30.06 -13.75
C HIS A 193 -12.62 -30.70 -12.36
N GLY A 194 -13.82 -30.91 -11.82
CA GLY A 194 -14.05 -31.73 -10.63
C GLY A 194 -14.08 -33.21 -10.94
N ALA A 195 -14.34 -34.03 -9.92
CA ALA A 195 -14.51 -35.48 -10.08
C ALA A 195 -15.78 -35.87 -10.87
N GLY A 196 -16.63 -34.91 -11.22
CA GLY A 196 -17.86 -35.07 -12.01
C GLY A 196 -17.88 -34.20 -13.27
N ALA A 197 -19.07 -34.00 -13.86
CA ALA A 197 -19.24 -33.23 -15.10
C ALA A 197 -19.02 -31.71 -14.95
N GLU A 198 -18.84 -31.23 -13.73
CA GLU A 198 -18.71 -29.81 -13.36
C GLU A 198 -17.24 -29.34 -13.31
N LEU A 199 -17.03 -28.02 -13.37
CA LEU A 199 -15.72 -27.44 -13.09
C LEU A 199 -15.44 -27.45 -11.57
N ALA A 200 -14.24 -27.85 -11.20
CA ALA A 200 -13.73 -27.74 -9.82
C ALA A 200 -13.41 -26.28 -9.45
N GLY A 201 -13.24 -25.41 -10.44
CA GLY A 201 -12.99 -23.98 -10.25
C GLY A 201 -12.44 -23.31 -11.50
N ALA A 202 -12.32 -21.99 -11.42
CA ALA A 202 -11.64 -21.17 -12.41
C ALA A 202 -10.82 -20.05 -11.72
N GLU A 203 -9.72 -19.63 -12.33
CA GLU A 203 -8.85 -18.55 -11.84
C GLU A 203 -8.44 -17.65 -12.99
N ILE A 204 -8.43 -16.34 -12.75
CA ILE A 204 -7.90 -15.38 -13.71
C ILE A 204 -6.46 -15.03 -13.36
N ARG A 205 -5.59 -15.00 -14.37
CA ARG A 205 -4.20 -14.57 -14.23
C ARG A 205 -3.84 -13.53 -15.27
N THR A 206 -3.04 -12.57 -14.84
CA THR A 206 -2.53 -11.52 -15.72
C THR A 206 -1.01 -11.63 -15.82
N ALA A 207 -0.50 -11.49 -17.04
CA ALA A 207 0.93 -11.37 -17.27
C ALA A 207 1.40 -9.95 -16.92
N VAL A 208 2.22 -9.81 -15.87
CA VAL A 208 2.82 -8.55 -15.42
C VAL A 208 4.34 -8.69 -15.40
N ALA A 209 5.06 -7.90 -16.19
CA ALA A 209 6.52 -7.81 -16.16
C ALA A 209 7.26 -9.17 -16.11
N ARG A 210 6.85 -10.11 -16.98
CA ARG A 210 7.34 -11.51 -17.11
C ARG A 210 6.88 -12.49 -16.00
N ALA A 211 6.05 -12.07 -15.05
CA ALA A 211 5.46 -12.94 -14.03
C ALA A 211 3.93 -13.04 -14.20
N TRP A 212 3.35 -14.20 -13.86
CA TRP A 212 1.89 -14.37 -13.85
C TRP A 212 1.34 -14.05 -12.46
N ARG A 213 0.59 -12.96 -12.32
CA ARG A 213 -0.13 -12.64 -11.07
C ARG A 213 -1.50 -13.30 -11.07
N ARG A 214 -1.85 -13.93 -9.95
CA ARG A 214 -3.18 -14.48 -9.70
C ARG A 214 -4.08 -13.33 -9.29
N HIS A 215 -5.19 -13.17 -9.99
CA HIS A 215 -6.29 -12.31 -9.57
C HIS A 215 -7.30 -13.25 -8.93
N ALA A 216 -7.27 -13.29 -7.59
CA ALA A 216 -8.23 -14.02 -6.79
C ALA A 216 -9.09 -13.02 -6.02
N PRO A 217 -10.38 -13.33 -5.78
CA PRO A 217 -11.08 -14.56 -6.15
C PRO A 217 -12.15 -14.34 -7.25
N ILE A 218 -12.16 -15.18 -8.29
CA ILE A 218 -13.44 -15.81 -8.62
C ILE A 218 -13.68 -16.73 -7.41
N PRO A 219 -14.82 -16.63 -6.68
CA PRO A 219 -15.13 -17.56 -5.61
C PRO A 219 -14.88 -18.98 -6.10
N GLU A 220 -14.53 -19.91 -5.21
CA GLU A 220 -14.70 -21.34 -5.51
C GLU A 220 -16.21 -21.57 -5.72
N ALA A 221 -16.72 -21.16 -6.88
CA ALA A 221 -18.06 -21.40 -7.34
C ALA A 221 -18.03 -22.87 -7.75
N VAL A 222 -18.27 -23.71 -6.75
CA VAL A 222 -18.69 -25.09 -6.92
C VAL A 222 -19.75 -25.08 -8.04
N GLY A 223 -19.45 -25.74 -9.17
CA GLY A 223 -20.44 -25.97 -10.21
C GLY A 223 -20.50 -25.00 -11.39
N SER A 224 -19.52 -24.10 -11.59
CA SER A 224 -19.51 -23.31 -12.84
C SER A 224 -19.26 -24.24 -14.05
N THR A 225 -20.00 -24.09 -15.14
CA THR A 225 -19.71 -24.83 -16.39
C THR A 225 -18.89 -23.97 -17.35
N MET A 226 -18.28 -24.59 -18.36
CA MET A 226 -17.65 -23.85 -19.47
C MET A 226 -18.64 -22.91 -20.18
N LEU A 227 -19.92 -23.30 -20.23
CA LEU A 227 -21.00 -22.46 -20.77
C LEU A 227 -21.27 -21.25 -19.89
N ALA A 228 -21.35 -21.43 -18.57
CA ALA A 228 -21.53 -20.31 -17.63
C ALA A 228 -20.39 -19.28 -17.72
N LEU A 229 -19.15 -19.73 -17.94
CA LEU A 229 -18.00 -18.84 -18.17
C LEU A 229 -18.13 -18.07 -19.49
N ALA A 230 -18.62 -18.72 -20.56
CA ALA A 230 -18.85 -18.08 -21.84
C ALA A 230 -19.97 -17.03 -21.75
N ASP A 231 -21.10 -17.38 -21.12
CA ASP A 231 -22.25 -16.48 -20.92
C ASP A 231 -21.86 -15.27 -20.06
N ALA A 232 -21.09 -15.49 -19.00
CA ALA A 232 -20.61 -14.42 -18.12
C ALA A 232 -19.63 -13.49 -18.84
N ALA A 233 -18.74 -14.03 -19.68
CA ALA A 233 -17.86 -13.22 -20.49
C ALA A 233 -18.63 -12.40 -21.54
N ASP A 234 -19.68 -12.95 -22.13
CA ASP A 234 -20.53 -12.20 -23.08
C ASP A 234 -21.32 -11.07 -22.39
N GLN A 235 -21.91 -11.34 -21.21
CA GLN A 235 -22.54 -10.31 -20.37
C GLN A 235 -21.59 -9.16 -20.05
N ALA A 236 -20.33 -9.50 -19.71
CA ALA A 236 -19.29 -8.52 -19.40
C ALA A 236 -18.69 -7.82 -20.65
N GLY A 237 -19.19 -8.11 -21.86
CA GLY A 237 -18.67 -7.54 -23.10
C GLY A 237 -17.25 -7.99 -23.45
N LEU A 238 -16.80 -9.13 -22.91
CA LEU A 238 -15.45 -9.65 -23.08
C LEU A 238 -15.35 -10.58 -24.30
N GLY A 239 -14.15 -10.62 -24.88
CA GLY A 239 -13.74 -11.63 -25.83
C GLY A 239 -13.57 -12.96 -25.11
N TYR A 240 -14.43 -13.92 -25.42
CA TYR A 240 -14.31 -15.31 -24.99
C TYR A 240 -14.20 -16.20 -26.23
N PRO A 241 -13.27 -17.17 -26.26
CA PRO A 241 -13.18 -18.06 -27.41
C PRO A 241 -14.37 -19.03 -27.42
N THR A 242 -15.28 -18.90 -28.40
CA THR A 242 -16.54 -19.67 -28.47
C THR A 242 -16.53 -20.84 -29.47
N THR A 243 -15.46 -21.01 -30.25
CA THR A 243 -15.34 -22.05 -31.28
C THR A 243 -14.39 -23.19 -30.87
N ASP A 244 -14.77 -24.43 -31.19
CA ASP A 244 -14.09 -25.73 -31.04
C ASP A 244 -12.74 -25.73 -30.30
N LEU A 245 -12.79 -25.36 -29.02
CA LEU A 245 -11.65 -24.93 -28.21
C LEU A 245 -10.76 -26.06 -27.69
N ARG A 246 -11.15 -27.33 -27.88
CA ARG A 246 -10.27 -28.48 -27.60
C ARG A 246 -8.94 -28.36 -28.36
N LEU A 247 -8.90 -27.62 -29.47
CA LEU A 247 -7.74 -27.48 -30.34
C LEU A 247 -6.80 -26.31 -30.00
N ARG A 248 -7.19 -25.36 -29.14
CA ARG A 248 -6.36 -24.18 -28.79
C ARG A 248 -6.11 -23.99 -27.30
N ALA A 249 -6.92 -24.60 -26.45
CA ALA A 249 -6.63 -24.63 -25.04
C ALA A 249 -5.36 -25.46 -24.80
N ARG A 250 -4.35 -24.86 -24.17
CA ARG A 250 -3.15 -25.60 -23.78
C ARG A 250 -3.45 -26.30 -22.46
N TRP A 251 -3.32 -27.62 -22.46
CA TRP A 251 -3.26 -28.37 -21.23
C TRP A 251 -1.95 -28.02 -20.51
N THR A 252 -2.05 -27.55 -19.27
CA THR A 252 -0.87 -27.19 -18.48
C THR A 252 -1.03 -27.67 -17.06
N ARG A 253 -0.06 -28.46 -16.59
CA ARG A 253 -0.01 -28.90 -15.20
C ARG A 253 0.52 -27.76 -14.33
N GLY A 254 -0.31 -27.27 -13.41
CA GLY A 254 0.12 -26.34 -12.35
C GLY A 254 0.74 -27.08 -11.16
N GLU A 255 1.48 -26.37 -10.31
CA GLU A 255 2.19 -26.93 -9.15
C GLU A 255 1.26 -27.51 -8.07
N ALA A 256 0.07 -26.92 -7.88
CA ALA A 256 -0.89 -27.33 -6.84
C ALA A 256 -2.11 -28.12 -7.37
N ARG A 257 -2.63 -27.78 -8.56
CA ARG A 257 -3.75 -28.47 -9.24
C ARG A 257 -3.53 -28.44 -10.77
N PRO A 258 -3.73 -29.55 -11.50
CA PRO A 258 -3.53 -29.58 -12.96
C PRO A 258 -4.66 -28.83 -13.68
N ALA A 259 -4.37 -27.69 -14.32
CA ALA A 259 -5.36 -26.98 -15.13
C ALA A 259 -5.73 -27.81 -16.36
N LEU A 260 -7.03 -27.92 -16.66
CA LEU A 260 -7.46 -28.58 -17.88
C LEU A 260 -7.27 -27.64 -19.08
N PHE A 261 -7.59 -26.36 -18.91
CA PHE A 261 -7.51 -25.36 -19.96
C PHE A 261 -6.92 -24.03 -19.48
N GLU A 262 -6.06 -23.43 -20.32
CA GLU A 262 -5.75 -22.00 -20.28
C GLU A 262 -6.36 -21.30 -21.50
N LEU A 263 -7.21 -20.30 -21.26
CA LEU A 263 -7.95 -19.58 -22.30
C LEU A 263 -7.60 -18.08 -22.23
N PRO A 264 -7.28 -17.43 -23.35
CA PRO A 264 -7.18 -15.98 -23.37
C PRO A 264 -8.57 -15.35 -23.12
N ILE A 265 -8.60 -14.24 -22.40
CA ILE A 265 -9.77 -13.37 -22.21
C ILE A 265 -9.33 -11.91 -22.33
N TRP A 266 -10.14 -11.07 -22.99
CA TRP A 266 -9.76 -9.68 -23.31
C TRP A 266 -10.99 -8.77 -23.44
N GLN A 267 -10.82 -7.45 -23.32
CA GLN A 267 -11.88 -6.48 -23.67
C GLN A 267 -12.12 -6.49 -25.18
N ARG A 268 -13.38 -6.48 -25.63
CA ARG A 268 -13.72 -6.38 -27.06
C ARG A 268 -13.37 -5.02 -27.65
#